data_AF-A0A179FZF9-F1
#
_entry.id   AF-A0A179FZF9-F1
#
_cell.length_a   1.000
_cell.length_b   1.000
_cell.length_c   1.000
_cell.angle_alpha   90.00
_cell.angle_beta   90.00
_cell.angle_gamma   90.00
#
_symmetry.space_group_name_H-M   'P 1'
#
loop_
_entity.id
_entity.type
_entity.pdbx_description
1 polymer ?
#
loop_
_entity_poly.entity_id
_entity_poly.type
_entity_poly.pdbx_seq_one_letter_code
_entity_poly.pdbx_strand_id
1 'polypeptide(L)'
;MQRIFSLTLNDGIKSFQKSIDALTNKIADPIFTDKLKRYTDADEDLKATIRLEAEDENIDLIVAILRSDLIEPELTGEQIQRLFNAYVAFNNAVENVDEELKQGAQLFSYLKQLLKLCTRQRDKAMMLQLIEEPVTLQLFRDLFTIFYEPLVRVYKSANVYNSVTDFAVFIDDMIQVGFVVDKCREQDASADPNQTVQAFIDLCQRHEHNFYKFVHEVHTHDNGLFTQLMGWIEGILEFLRHGPKNGTLNVNALFEGGVSAGVLGKEKAIQEINSLISWQEARKKWHHDKTRQKMAAEGQAPTSVGAVGAGFDSNDFGLDGQDLQEMAYDIDSESEFEAEEEDELDPISAERRRRAKKQDRLRRSAGEPTKPEISEVHKLHDNFLVMLREVLAD
;
A
#
# COMPACT_ATOMS: atom_id res chain seq x y z
N MET A 1 -14.44 -17.42 -6.85
CA MET A 1 -13.37 -16.44 -6.55
C MET A 1 -12.18 -16.55 -7.47
N GLN A 2 -11.55 -17.72 -7.67
CA GLN A 2 -10.48 -17.88 -8.68
C GLN A 2 -10.90 -17.34 -10.06
N ARG A 3 -12.08 -17.72 -10.55
CA ARG A 3 -12.64 -17.15 -11.79
C ARG A 3 -12.85 -15.64 -11.75
N ILE A 4 -13.19 -15.07 -10.60
CA ILE A 4 -13.42 -13.62 -10.46
C ILE A 4 -12.09 -12.89 -10.58
N PHE A 5 -11.06 -13.31 -9.83
CA PHE A 5 -9.72 -12.76 -9.94
C PHE A 5 -9.11 -12.97 -11.33
N SER A 6 -9.19 -14.19 -11.89
CA SER A 6 -8.72 -14.43 -13.25
C SER A 6 -9.48 -13.58 -14.29
N LEU A 7 -10.78 -13.36 -14.14
CA LEU A 7 -11.55 -12.50 -15.06
C LEU A 7 -11.16 -11.03 -14.94
N THR A 8 -11.11 -10.47 -13.73
CA THR A 8 -10.74 -9.06 -13.51
C THR A 8 -9.31 -8.77 -13.97
N LEU A 9 -8.40 -9.72 -13.75
CA LEU A 9 -7.01 -9.60 -14.21
C LEU A 9 -6.88 -9.74 -15.72
N ASN A 10 -7.58 -10.70 -16.35
CA ASN A 10 -7.60 -10.82 -17.80
C ASN A 10 -8.21 -9.59 -18.49
N ASP A 11 -9.27 -9.02 -17.94
CA ASP A 11 -9.87 -7.79 -18.47
C ASP A 11 -8.92 -6.60 -18.29
N GLY A 12 -8.22 -6.51 -17.15
CA GLY A 12 -7.16 -5.54 -16.94
C GLY A 12 -6.01 -5.66 -17.96
N ILE A 13 -5.54 -6.89 -18.22
CA ILE A 13 -4.49 -7.16 -19.22
C ILE A 13 -4.95 -6.76 -20.63
N LYS A 14 -6.19 -7.08 -21.00
CA LYS A 14 -6.76 -6.67 -22.30
C LYS A 14 -6.92 -5.16 -22.44
N SER A 15 -7.31 -4.48 -21.36
CA SER A 15 -7.40 -3.02 -21.33
C SER A 15 -6.04 -2.39 -21.58
N PHE A 16 -5.01 -2.86 -20.87
CA PHE A 16 -3.64 -2.38 -21.08
C PHE A 16 -3.11 -2.70 -22.49
N GLN A 17 -3.41 -3.88 -23.04
CA GLN A 17 -3.01 -4.23 -24.40
C GLN A 17 -3.57 -3.23 -25.43
N LYS A 18 -4.85 -2.85 -25.32
CA LYS A 18 -5.46 -1.86 -26.23
C LYS A 18 -4.76 -0.50 -26.15
N SER A 19 -4.43 -0.04 -24.94
CA SER A 19 -3.69 1.22 -24.73
C SER A 19 -2.26 1.15 -25.26
N ILE A 20 -1.59 0.01 -25.09
CA ILE A 20 -0.25 -0.26 -25.64
C ILE A 20 -0.29 -0.22 -27.17
N ASP A 21 -1.28 -0.86 -27.80
CA ASP A 21 -1.43 -0.88 -29.27
C ASP A 21 -1.71 0.53 -29.81
N ALA A 22 -2.56 1.31 -29.12
CA ALA A 22 -2.83 2.70 -29.48
C ALA A 22 -1.57 3.59 -29.41
N LEU A 23 -0.73 3.42 -28.38
CA LEU A 23 0.54 4.15 -28.24
C LEU A 23 1.59 3.68 -29.23
N THR A 24 1.67 2.37 -29.51
CA THR A 24 2.56 1.80 -30.52
C THR A 24 2.29 2.42 -31.89
N ASN A 25 1.01 2.57 -32.25
CA ASN A 25 0.60 3.24 -33.48
C ASN A 25 0.97 4.74 -33.51
N LYS A 26 0.94 5.43 -32.36
CA LYS A 26 1.33 6.85 -32.26
C LYS A 26 2.84 7.08 -32.35
N ILE A 27 3.64 6.15 -31.82
CA ILE A 27 5.11 6.22 -31.86
C ILE A 27 5.62 5.91 -33.27
N ALA A 28 4.95 5.01 -33.99
CA ALA A 28 5.24 4.64 -35.38
C ALA A 28 6.68 4.16 -35.66
N ASP A 29 7.39 3.72 -34.61
CA ASP A 29 8.74 3.15 -34.67
C ASP A 29 8.78 1.79 -33.93
N PRO A 30 8.80 0.66 -34.65
CA PRO A 30 8.70 -0.68 -34.04
C PRO A 30 9.91 -1.03 -33.18
N ILE A 31 11.09 -0.47 -33.49
CA ILE A 31 12.33 -0.77 -32.76
C ILE A 31 12.27 -0.26 -31.33
N PHE A 32 11.75 0.96 -31.11
CA PHE A 32 11.59 1.51 -29.76
C PHE A 32 10.57 0.71 -28.95
N THR A 33 9.46 0.30 -29.57
CA THR A 33 8.42 -0.46 -28.88
C THR A 33 8.86 -1.87 -28.54
N ASP A 34 9.57 -2.54 -29.44
CA ASP A 34 10.05 -3.91 -29.22
C ASP A 34 11.15 -3.95 -28.16
N LYS A 35 12.05 -2.97 -28.14
CA LYS A 35 13.10 -2.86 -27.13
C LYS A 35 12.52 -2.64 -25.73
N LEU A 36 11.52 -1.76 -25.59
CA LEU A 36 10.83 -1.54 -24.31
C LEU A 36 10.07 -2.79 -23.85
N LYS A 37 9.39 -3.52 -24.76
CA LYS A 37 8.73 -4.79 -24.43
C LYS A 37 9.72 -5.86 -23.99
N ARG A 38 10.85 -5.99 -24.69
CA ARG A 38 11.92 -6.93 -24.31
C ARG A 38 12.55 -6.58 -22.96
N TYR A 39 12.75 -5.30 -22.68
CA TYR A 39 13.20 -4.87 -21.35
C TYR A 39 12.18 -5.24 -20.27
N THR A 40 10.89 -5.01 -20.49
CA THR A 40 9.87 -5.41 -19.52
C THR A 40 9.84 -6.93 -19.35
N ASP A 41 10.10 -7.69 -20.41
CA ASP A 41 10.08 -9.14 -20.36
C ASP A 41 11.36 -9.80 -19.81
N ALA A 42 12.46 -9.06 -19.77
CA ALA A 42 13.76 -9.52 -19.33
C ALA A 42 13.83 -9.91 -17.85
N ASP A 43 14.91 -10.61 -17.52
CA ASP A 43 15.24 -11.07 -16.18
C ASP A 43 15.54 -9.89 -15.22
N GLU A 44 15.40 -10.14 -13.92
CA GLU A 44 15.57 -9.12 -12.89
C GLU A 44 17.02 -8.62 -12.81
N ASP A 45 18.00 -9.51 -13.02
CA ASP A 45 19.43 -9.17 -13.06
C ASP A 45 19.77 -8.19 -14.20
N LEU A 46 19.16 -8.39 -15.37
CA LEU A 46 19.34 -7.48 -16.52
C LEU A 46 18.75 -6.10 -16.22
N LYS A 47 17.56 -6.07 -15.61
CA LYS A 47 16.90 -4.83 -15.20
C LYS A 47 17.69 -4.09 -14.12
N ALA A 48 18.24 -4.81 -13.16
CA ALA A 48 19.07 -4.25 -12.10
C ALA A 48 20.34 -3.59 -12.68
N THR A 49 20.99 -4.26 -13.62
CA THR A 49 22.19 -3.73 -14.32
C THR A 49 21.87 -2.41 -15.03
N ILE A 50 20.80 -2.37 -15.83
CA ILE A 50 20.41 -1.15 -16.57
C ILE A 50 19.96 -0.03 -15.63
N ARG A 51 19.30 -0.35 -14.50
CA ARG A 51 18.95 0.65 -13.49
C ARG A 51 20.18 1.25 -12.82
N LEU A 52 21.18 0.42 -12.51
CA LEU A 52 22.44 0.86 -11.92
C LEU A 52 23.19 1.78 -12.89
N GLU A 53 23.28 1.41 -14.17
CA GLU A 53 23.86 2.28 -15.22
C GLU A 53 23.12 3.62 -15.32
N ALA A 54 21.79 3.62 -15.25
CA ALA A 54 20.99 4.85 -15.29
C ALA A 54 21.24 5.76 -14.08
N GLU A 55 21.44 5.18 -12.90
CA GLU A 55 21.76 5.92 -11.66
C GLU A 55 23.18 6.48 -11.68
N ASP A 56 24.17 5.66 -12.10
CA ASP A 56 25.58 6.06 -12.18
C ASP A 56 25.80 7.20 -13.18
N GLU A 57 25.12 7.15 -14.33
CA GLU A 57 25.23 8.19 -15.35
C GLU A 57 24.24 9.36 -15.12
N ASN A 58 23.33 9.24 -14.16
CA ASN A 58 22.27 10.20 -13.87
C ASN A 58 21.41 10.54 -15.12
N ILE A 59 21.06 9.50 -15.88
CA ILE A 59 20.24 9.58 -17.11
C ILE A 59 18.86 8.95 -16.84
N ASP A 60 17.82 9.37 -17.58
CA ASP A 60 16.50 8.75 -17.48
C ASP A 60 16.55 7.27 -17.93
N LEU A 61 15.87 6.40 -17.18
CA LEU A 61 15.85 4.96 -17.39
C LEU A 61 15.49 4.56 -18.82
N ILE A 62 14.62 5.30 -19.52
CA ILE A 62 14.25 4.98 -20.91
C ILE A 62 15.42 5.19 -21.85
N VAL A 63 16.23 6.23 -21.63
CA VAL A 63 17.43 6.47 -22.44
C VAL A 63 18.47 5.39 -22.16
N ALA A 64 18.65 4.98 -20.90
CA ALA A 64 19.53 3.86 -20.55
C ALA A 64 19.08 2.54 -21.19
N ILE A 65 17.79 2.20 -21.10
CA ILE A 65 17.21 1.00 -21.72
C ILE A 65 17.43 1.02 -23.23
N LEU A 66 17.12 2.14 -23.88
CA LEU A 66 17.20 2.26 -25.33
C LEU A 66 18.65 2.29 -25.83
N ARG A 67 19.58 2.87 -25.08
CA ARG A 67 21.02 2.88 -25.42
C ARG A 67 21.72 1.55 -25.13
N SER A 68 21.20 0.74 -24.20
CA SER A 68 21.86 -0.50 -23.81
C SER A 68 21.99 -1.48 -24.98
N ASP A 69 23.21 -1.99 -25.19
CA ASP A 69 23.51 -3.01 -26.21
C ASP A 69 23.07 -4.41 -25.75
N LEU A 70 22.67 -4.57 -24.49
CA LEU A 70 22.24 -5.83 -23.90
C LEU A 70 20.86 -6.29 -24.40
N ILE A 71 20.12 -5.40 -25.08
CA ILE A 71 18.78 -5.68 -25.59
C ILE A 71 18.78 -5.43 -27.09
N GLU A 72 18.73 -6.51 -27.86
CA GLU A 72 18.47 -6.44 -29.29
C GLU A 72 17.05 -5.93 -29.56
N PRO A 73 16.77 -5.24 -30.69
CA PRO A 73 17.72 -4.81 -31.71
C PRO A 73 18.47 -3.51 -31.34
N GLU A 74 19.68 -3.38 -31.87
CA GLU A 74 20.48 -2.15 -31.74
C GLU A 74 19.79 -0.96 -32.42
N LEU A 75 19.92 0.22 -31.83
CA LEU A 75 19.40 1.45 -32.42
C LEU A 75 20.35 1.98 -33.49
N THR A 76 19.79 2.52 -34.57
CA THR A 76 20.60 3.27 -35.53
C THR A 76 21.01 4.62 -34.93
N GLY A 77 22.14 5.17 -35.37
CA GLY A 77 22.64 6.46 -34.88
C GLY A 77 21.64 7.62 -35.04
N GLU A 78 20.80 7.57 -36.09
CA GLU A 78 19.70 8.53 -36.29
C GLU A 78 18.58 8.41 -35.25
N GLN A 79 18.26 7.18 -34.83
CA GLN A 79 17.26 6.93 -33.79
C GLN A 79 17.77 7.36 -32.40
N ILE A 80 19.05 7.14 -32.12
CA ILE A 80 19.69 7.63 -30.89
C ILE A 80 19.64 9.16 -30.86
N GLN A 81 20.00 9.84 -31.95
CA GLN A 81 19.90 11.30 -32.02
C GLN A 81 18.46 11.80 -31.84
N ARG A 82 17.48 11.12 -32.44
CA ARG A 82 16.06 11.45 -32.29
C ARG A 82 15.59 11.28 -30.84
N LEU A 83 16.04 10.23 -30.15
CA LEU A 83 15.75 9.98 -28.74
C LEU A 83 16.37 11.06 -27.83
N PHE A 84 17.64 11.40 -28.03
CA PHE A 84 18.30 12.47 -27.26
C PHE A 84 17.65 13.83 -27.49
N ASN A 85 17.29 14.16 -28.74
CA ASN A 85 16.55 15.38 -29.04
C ASN A 85 15.18 15.39 -28.36
N ALA A 86 14.47 14.26 -28.34
CA ALA A 86 13.19 14.11 -27.66
C ALA A 86 13.33 14.20 -26.13
N TYR A 87 14.38 13.63 -25.55
CA TYR A 87 14.69 13.72 -24.12
C TYR A 87 15.00 15.16 -23.69
N VAL A 88 15.85 15.87 -24.44
CA VAL A 88 16.16 17.28 -24.18
C VAL A 88 14.93 18.15 -24.37
N ALA A 89 14.15 17.93 -25.43
CA ALA A 89 12.88 18.63 -25.64
C ALA A 89 11.88 18.37 -24.51
N PHE A 90 11.82 17.15 -23.97
CA PHE A 90 10.97 16.81 -22.84
C PHE A 90 11.42 17.50 -21.55
N ASN A 91 12.70 17.47 -21.20
CA ASN A 91 13.22 18.19 -20.04
C ASN A 91 12.97 19.70 -20.15
N ASN A 92 13.23 20.29 -21.33
CA ASN A 92 12.95 21.69 -21.59
C ASN A 92 11.45 22.01 -21.56
N ALA A 93 10.58 21.13 -22.07
CA ALA A 93 9.12 21.33 -22.01
C ALA A 93 8.56 21.13 -20.59
N VAL A 94 9.23 20.35 -19.75
CA VAL A 94 8.87 20.22 -18.33
C VAL A 94 9.26 21.49 -17.57
N GLU A 95 10.39 22.12 -17.92
CA GLU A 95 10.92 23.33 -17.27
C GLU A 95 10.37 24.66 -17.84
N ASN A 96 10.07 24.72 -19.14
CA ASN A 96 9.61 25.91 -19.86
C ASN A 96 8.24 25.69 -20.54
N VAL A 97 7.46 26.75 -20.70
CA VAL A 97 6.08 26.73 -21.23
C VAL A 97 6.05 27.01 -22.75
N ASP A 98 7.06 26.58 -23.51
CA ASP A 98 7.12 26.84 -24.95
C ASP A 98 6.38 25.75 -25.76
N GLU A 99 5.46 26.20 -26.62
CA GLU A 99 4.59 25.36 -27.47
C GLU A 99 5.33 24.68 -28.63
N GLU A 100 6.41 25.26 -29.15
CA GLU A 100 7.11 24.76 -30.36
C GLU A 100 7.95 23.49 -30.11
N LEU A 101 8.43 23.26 -28.89
CA LEU A 101 9.20 22.07 -28.51
C LEU A 101 8.32 20.86 -28.15
N LYS A 102 6.99 21.01 -28.15
CA LYS A 102 6.05 19.96 -27.74
C LYS A 102 6.09 18.72 -28.61
N GLN A 103 6.35 18.84 -29.92
CA GLN A 103 6.36 17.67 -30.81
C GLN A 103 7.51 16.70 -30.48
N GLY A 104 8.69 17.22 -30.10
CA GLY A 104 9.81 16.40 -29.62
C GLY A 104 9.53 15.79 -28.24
N ALA A 105 8.90 16.56 -27.35
CA ALA A 105 8.52 16.09 -26.01
C ALA A 105 7.44 14.99 -26.04
N GLN A 106 6.52 15.04 -27.01
CA GLN A 106 5.45 14.04 -27.18
C GLN A 106 5.98 12.63 -27.47
N LEU A 107 7.06 12.50 -28.25
CA LEU A 107 7.66 11.19 -28.51
C LEU A 107 8.17 10.55 -27.22
N PHE A 108 8.92 11.32 -26.43
CA PHE A 108 9.45 10.84 -25.15
C PHE A 108 8.34 10.55 -24.13
N SER A 109 7.27 11.35 -24.16
CA SER A 109 6.11 11.15 -23.29
C SER A 109 5.35 9.87 -23.62
N TYR A 110 5.18 9.54 -24.90
CA TYR A 110 4.60 8.26 -25.33
C TYR A 110 5.49 7.07 -24.96
N LEU A 111 6.82 7.19 -25.08
CA LEU A 111 7.75 6.15 -24.64
C LEU A 111 7.67 5.90 -23.13
N LYS A 112 7.54 6.96 -22.33
CA LYS A 112 7.30 6.86 -20.88
C LYS A 112 6.01 6.13 -20.55
N GLN A 113 4.92 6.50 -21.19
CA GLN A 113 3.63 5.84 -21.01
C GLN A 113 3.68 4.37 -21.42
N LEU A 114 4.35 4.08 -22.55
CA LEU A 114 4.49 2.71 -23.04
C LEU A 114 5.23 1.84 -22.02
N LEU A 115 6.35 2.30 -21.47
CA LEU A 115 7.08 1.56 -20.44
C LEU A 115 6.23 1.32 -19.18
N LYS A 116 5.48 2.33 -18.71
CA LYS A 116 4.56 2.20 -17.56
C LYS A 116 3.49 1.13 -17.82
N LEU A 117 2.85 1.17 -18.98
CA LEU A 117 1.79 0.23 -19.33
C LEU A 117 2.31 -1.19 -19.52
N CYS A 118 3.46 -1.38 -20.20
CA CYS A 118 4.08 -2.69 -20.37
C CYS A 118 4.48 -3.29 -19.00
N THR A 119 5.00 -2.48 -18.08
CA THR A 119 5.36 -2.95 -16.73
C THR A 119 4.11 -3.40 -15.97
N ARG A 120 3.05 -2.58 -15.93
CA ARG A 120 1.78 -2.93 -15.25
C ARG A 120 1.11 -4.15 -15.86
N GLN A 121 1.19 -4.30 -17.18
CA GLN A 121 0.67 -5.49 -17.87
C GLN A 121 1.42 -6.75 -17.42
N ARG A 122 2.75 -6.69 -17.35
CA ARG A 122 3.58 -7.80 -16.84
C ARG A 122 3.27 -8.11 -15.38
N ASP A 123 3.16 -7.09 -14.52
CA ASP A 123 2.88 -7.30 -13.09
C ASP A 123 1.54 -8.03 -12.90
N LYS A 124 0.49 -7.61 -13.63
CA LYS A 124 -0.80 -8.32 -13.62
C LYS A 124 -0.69 -9.74 -14.20
N ALA A 125 0.09 -9.95 -15.25
CA ALA A 125 0.31 -11.28 -15.81
C ALA A 125 1.06 -12.21 -14.84
N MET A 126 2.06 -11.69 -14.12
CA MET A 126 2.80 -12.42 -13.10
C MET A 126 1.92 -12.73 -11.89
N MET A 127 1.08 -11.78 -11.46
CA MET A 127 0.10 -12.03 -10.40
C MET A 127 -0.92 -13.09 -10.80
N LEU A 128 -1.35 -13.11 -12.07
CA LEU A 128 -2.21 -14.16 -12.59
C LEU A 128 -1.52 -15.53 -12.54
N GLN A 129 -0.23 -15.61 -12.91
CA GLN A 129 0.55 -16.86 -12.80
C GLN A 129 0.65 -17.35 -11.35
N LEU A 130 0.90 -16.44 -10.39
CA LEU A 130 0.97 -16.77 -8.96
C LEU A 130 -0.37 -17.27 -8.40
N ILE A 131 -1.48 -16.69 -8.84
CA ILE A 131 -2.84 -17.11 -8.42
C ILE A 131 -3.22 -18.45 -9.05
N GLU A 132 -2.78 -18.71 -10.28
CA GLU A 132 -3.03 -19.96 -10.99
C GLU A 132 -2.10 -21.11 -10.53
N GLU A 133 -1.09 -20.81 -9.72
CA GLU A 133 -0.21 -21.81 -9.15
C GLU A 133 -0.98 -22.77 -8.21
N PRO A 134 -0.80 -24.10 -8.36
CA PRO A 134 -1.53 -25.08 -7.57
C PRO A 134 -1.29 -24.95 -6.05
N VAL A 135 -0.13 -24.47 -5.63
CA VAL A 135 0.21 -24.25 -4.22
C VAL A 135 -0.65 -23.15 -3.61
N THR A 136 -0.77 -22.02 -4.30
CA THR A 136 -1.61 -20.88 -3.88
C THR A 136 -3.07 -21.29 -3.78
N LEU A 137 -3.56 -22.12 -4.71
CA LEU A 137 -4.92 -22.65 -4.66
C LEU A 137 -5.15 -23.58 -3.45
N GLN A 138 -4.16 -24.38 -3.10
CA GLN A 138 -4.22 -25.23 -1.93
C GLN A 138 -4.25 -24.40 -0.64
N LEU A 139 -3.41 -23.36 -0.55
CA LEU A 139 -3.43 -22.41 0.58
C LEU A 139 -4.79 -21.71 0.72
N PHE A 140 -5.36 -21.21 -0.38
CA PHE A 140 -6.70 -20.62 -0.35
C PHE A 140 -7.74 -21.64 0.09
N ARG A 141 -7.69 -22.87 -0.42
CA ARG A 141 -8.60 -23.94 0.00
C ARG A 141 -8.47 -24.23 1.49
N ASP A 142 -7.26 -24.32 2.01
CA ASP A 142 -7.02 -24.60 3.43
C ASP A 142 -7.49 -23.45 4.31
N LEU A 143 -7.16 -22.20 3.94
CA LEU A 143 -7.65 -20.98 4.59
C LEU A 143 -9.19 -20.94 4.61
N PHE A 144 -9.84 -21.19 3.48
CA PHE A 144 -11.30 -21.22 3.43
C PHE A 144 -11.87 -22.42 4.16
N THR A 145 -11.23 -23.58 4.16
CA THR A 145 -11.76 -24.77 4.87
C THR A 145 -11.84 -24.51 6.37
N ILE A 146 -10.87 -23.79 6.94
CA ILE A 146 -10.87 -23.38 8.36
C ILE A 146 -12.15 -22.61 8.73
N PHE A 147 -12.65 -21.73 7.86
CA PHE A 147 -13.86 -20.93 8.12
C PHE A 147 -15.14 -21.57 7.56
N TYR A 148 -15.05 -22.23 6.41
CA TYR A 148 -16.19 -22.74 5.65
C TYR A 148 -16.77 -24.00 6.29
N GLU A 149 -15.95 -24.85 6.92
CA GLU A 149 -16.47 -26.02 7.64
C GLU A 149 -17.34 -25.61 8.85
N PRO A 150 -16.92 -24.69 9.74
CA PRO A 150 -17.79 -24.10 10.75
C PRO A 150 -19.02 -23.40 10.15
N LEU A 151 -18.84 -22.57 9.13
CA LEU A 151 -19.95 -21.82 8.50
C LEU A 151 -21.00 -22.74 7.87
N VAL A 152 -20.61 -23.84 7.22
CA VAL A 152 -21.55 -24.81 6.65
C VAL A 152 -22.28 -25.59 7.76
N ARG A 153 -21.62 -25.87 8.88
CA ARG A 153 -22.28 -26.47 10.04
C ARG A 153 -23.33 -25.53 10.63
N VAL A 154 -23.00 -24.24 10.78
CA VAL A 154 -23.96 -23.20 11.20
C VAL A 154 -25.09 -23.03 10.19
N TYR A 155 -24.78 -23.05 8.88
CA TYR A 155 -25.77 -22.97 7.81
C TYR A 155 -26.78 -24.13 7.83
N LYS A 156 -26.34 -25.33 8.22
CA LYS A 156 -27.20 -26.51 8.33
C LYS A 156 -27.99 -26.54 9.64
N SER A 157 -27.50 -25.93 10.71
CA SER A 157 -28.12 -25.98 12.03
C SER A 157 -29.10 -24.83 12.25
N ALA A 158 -28.78 -23.62 11.80
CA ALA A 158 -29.69 -22.48 11.83
C ALA A 158 -30.61 -22.50 10.60
N ASN A 159 -31.85 -22.01 10.73
CA ASN A 159 -32.81 -21.90 9.63
C ASN A 159 -32.45 -20.71 8.70
N VAL A 160 -31.22 -20.72 8.16
CA VAL A 160 -30.52 -19.61 7.50
C VAL A 160 -31.18 -19.15 6.19
N TYR A 161 -32.18 -19.87 5.68
CA TYR A 161 -32.88 -19.52 4.44
C TYR A 161 -33.55 -18.13 4.52
N ASN A 162 -34.17 -17.82 5.66
CA ASN A 162 -34.78 -16.50 5.88
C ASN A 162 -33.70 -15.44 6.11
N SER A 163 -32.66 -15.76 6.89
CA SER A 163 -31.58 -14.82 7.21
C SER A 163 -30.72 -14.44 6.00
N VAL A 164 -30.56 -15.32 5.00
CA VAL A 164 -29.85 -15.00 3.74
C VAL A 164 -30.65 -14.02 2.90
N THR A 165 -31.98 -14.10 2.94
CA THR A 165 -32.84 -13.14 2.25
C THR A 165 -32.76 -11.78 2.96
N ASP A 166 -32.80 -11.77 4.30
CA ASP A 166 -32.63 -10.55 5.09
C ASP A 166 -31.24 -9.91 4.84
N PHE A 167 -30.18 -10.72 4.73
CA PHE A 167 -28.83 -10.25 4.39
C PHE A 167 -28.71 -9.75 2.95
N ALA A 168 -29.36 -10.40 1.98
CA ALA A 168 -29.38 -9.93 0.60
C ALA A 168 -30.05 -8.55 0.48
N VAL A 169 -31.18 -8.35 1.18
CA VAL A 169 -31.86 -7.05 1.23
C VAL A 169 -30.98 -5.99 1.91
N PHE A 170 -30.22 -6.35 2.94
CA PHE A 170 -29.24 -5.44 3.55
C PHE A 170 -28.14 -5.04 2.56
N ILE A 171 -27.55 -5.98 1.82
CA ILE A 171 -26.49 -5.69 0.84
C ILE A 171 -27.03 -4.84 -0.31
N ASP A 172 -28.24 -5.11 -0.80
CA ASP A 172 -28.88 -4.29 -1.84
C ASP A 172 -29.12 -2.86 -1.35
N ASP A 173 -29.65 -2.70 -0.13
CA ASP A 173 -29.83 -1.39 0.51
C ASP A 173 -28.49 -0.68 0.75
N MET A 174 -27.43 -1.41 1.12
CA MET A 174 -26.09 -0.86 1.32
C MET A 174 -25.48 -0.37 0.00
N ILE A 175 -25.62 -1.14 -1.07
CA ILE A 175 -25.17 -0.75 -2.42
C ILE A 175 -25.98 0.47 -2.89
N GLN A 176 -27.28 0.52 -2.61
CA GLN A 176 -28.12 1.65 -2.99
C GLN A 176 -27.77 2.92 -2.20
N VAL A 177 -27.52 2.83 -0.89
CA VAL A 177 -27.04 3.95 -0.08
C VAL A 177 -25.65 4.41 -0.54
N GLY A 178 -24.72 3.48 -0.79
CA GLY A 178 -23.40 3.79 -1.34
C GLY A 178 -23.48 4.51 -2.69
N PHE A 179 -24.33 4.03 -3.59
CA PHE A 179 -24.56 4.65 -4.89
C PHE A 179 -25.21 6.04 -4.80
N VAL A 180 -26.13 6.24 -3.85
CA VAL A 180 -26.73 7.56 -3.57
C VAL A 180 -25.68 8.52 -3.00
N VAL A 181 -24.84 8.04 -2.09
CA VAL A 181 -23.73 8.81 -1.51
C VAL A 181 -22.72 9.21 -2.59
N ASP A 182 -22.30 8.29 -3.46
CA ASP A 182 -21.37 8.58 -4.56
C ASP A 182 -21.96 9.62 -5.53
N LYS A 183 -23.24 9.49 -5.88
CA LYS A 183 -23.91 10.50 -6.72
C LYS A 183 -24.04 11.87 -6.04
N CYS A 184 -24.28 11.91 -4.73
CA CYS A 184 -24.30 13.15 -3.98
C CYS A 184 -22.91 13.80 -3.89
N ARG A 185 -21.83 13.00 -3.80
CA ARG A 185 -20.45 13.50 -3.84
C ARG A 185 -20.05 14.05 -5.21
N GLU A 186 -20.54 13.44 -6.29
CA GLU A 186 -20.29 13.92 -7.66
C GLU A 186 -21.09 15.19 -8.00
N GLN A 187 -22.31 15.35 -7.48
CA GLN A 187 -23.18 16.48 -7.80
C GLN A 187 -22.98 17.70 -6.87
N ASP A 188 -22.61 17.48 -5.62
CA ASP A 188 -22.30 18.55 -4.67
C ASP A 188 -20.92 18.32 -4.05
N ALA A 189 -19.94 19.15 -4.46
CA ALA A 189 -18.58 19.16 -3.93
C ALA A 189 -18.49 19.49 -2.41
N SER A 190 -19.63 19.62 -1.73
CA SER A 190 -19.77 19.89 -0.30
C SER A 190 -20.75 18.95 0.40
N ALA A 191 -20.90 17.70 -0.05
CA ALA A 191 -21.67 16.70 0.70
C ALA A 191 -21.15 16.64 2.14
N ASP A 192 -21.96 17.14 3.08
CA ASP A 192 -21.62 17.28 4.49
C ASP A 192 -21.37 15.88 5.06
N PRO A 193 -20.16 15.54 5.57
CA PRO A 193 -19.80 14.19 6.02
C PRO A 193 -20.80 13.60 7.01
N ASN A 194 -21.45 14.46 7.80
CA ASN A 194 -22.48 14.09 8.75
C ASN A 194 -23.72 13.45 8.09
N GLN A 195 -24.10 13.88 6.88
CA GLN A 195 -25.25 13.32 6.17
C GLN A 195 -24.95 11.91 5.64
N THR A 196 -23.73 11.68 5.16
CA THR A 196 -23.27 10.34 4.76
C THR A 196 -23.26 9.40 5.95
N VAL A 197 -22.70 9.83 7.09
CA VAL A 197 -22.68 9.04 8.32
C VAL A 197 -24.10 8.76 8.81
N GLN A 198 -25.00 9.74 8.76
CA GLN A 198 -26.40 9.55 9.16
C GLN A 198 -27.12 8.54 8.26
N ALA A 199 -26.89 8.57 6.95
CA ALA A 199 -27.47 7.58 6.02
C ALA A 199 -26.99 6.15 6.32
N PHE A 200 -25.74 5.98 6.75
CA PHE A 200 -25.23 4.69 7.23
C PHE A 200 -25.82 4.28 8.59
N ILE A 201 -25.97 5.21 9.53
CA ILE A 201 -26.64 4.94 10.82
C ILE A 201 -28.07 4.49 10.60
N ASP A 202 -28.82 5.17 9.73
CA ASP A 202 -30.22 4.84 9.42
C ASP A 202 -30.33 3.49 8.68
N LEU A 203 -29.33 3.12 7.86
CA LEU A 203 -29.23 1.79 7.26
C LEU A 203 -29.01 0.71 8.33
N CYS A 204 -28.06 0.92 9.23
CA CYS A 204 -27.78 -0.01 10.33
C CYS A 204 -29.02 -0.20 11.22
N GLN A 205 -29.72 0.87 11.59
CA GLN A 205 -30.93 0.80 12.42
C GLN A 205 -32.06 0.00 11.75
N ARG A 206 -32.24 0.12 10.43
CA ARG A 206 -33.29 -0.62 9.70
C ARG A 206 -33.06 -2.13 9.69
N HIS A 207 -31.80 -2.55 9.66
CA HIS A 207 -31.43 -3.97 9.57
C HIS A 207 -30.95 -4.57 10.91
N GLU A 208 -30.84 -3.76 11.96
CA GLU A 208 -30.43 -4.16 13.32
C GLU A 208 -31.32 -5.28 13.88
N HIS A 209 -32.64 -5.18 13.71
CA HIS A 209 -33.55 -6.21 14.21
C HIS A 209 -33.38 -7.56 13.49
N ASN A 210 -33.12 -7.53 12.18
CA ASN A 210 -32.86 -8.72 11.38
C ASN A 210 -31.53 -9.36 11.80
N PHE A 211 -30.52 -8.54 12.11
CA PHE A 211 -29.24 -9.01 12.63
C PHE A 211 -29.39 -9.67 14.01
N TYR A 212 -30.10 -9.05 14.95
CA TYR A 212 -30.34 -9.67 16.27
C TYR A 212 -31.14 -10.96 16.17
N LYS A 213 -32.13 -11.01 15.28
CA LYS A 213 -32.89 -12.22 14.99
C LYS A 213 -31.98 -13.32 14.44
N PHE A 214 -31.07 -13.00 13.52
CA PHE A 214 -30.07 -13.94 13.02
C PHE A 214 -29.14 -14.44 14.14
N VAL A 215 -28.57 -13.54 14.95
CA VAL A 215 -27.69 -13.93 16.07
C VAL A 215 -28.45 -14.82 17.06
N HIS A 216 -29.71 -14.51 17.36
CA HIS A 216 -30.55 -15.33 18.24
C HIS A 216 -30.89 -16.69 17.64
N GLU A 217 -31.26 -16.76 16.35
CA GLU A 217 -31.55 -18.02 15.64
C GLU A 217 -30.30 -18.90 15.52
N VAL A 218 -29.14 -18.30 15.28
CA VAL A 218 -27.85 -19.00 15.29
C VAL A 218 -27.55 -19.54 16.68
N HIS A 219 -27.66 -18.70 17.73
CA HIS A 219 -27.36 -19.13 19.10
C HIS A 219 -28.33 -20.20 19.65
N THR A 220 -29.60 -20.17 19.24
CA THR A 220 -30.62 -21.14 19.70
C THR A 220 -30.55 -22.49 19.00
N HIS A 221 -30.04 -22.54 17.77
CA HIS A 221 -29.96 -23.77 16.98
C HIS A 221 -28.54 -24.32 16.86
N ASP A 222 -27.56 -23.73 17.54
CA ASP A 222 -26.18 -24.14 17.44
C ASP A 222 -25.78 -25.21 18.48
N ASN A 223 -24.90 -26.12 18.04
CA ASN A 223 -24.30 -27.18 18.87
C ASN A 223 -23.00 -26.69 19.57
N GLY A 224 -22.96 -25.44 20.03
CA GLY A 224 -21.83 -24.85 20.76
C GLY A 224 -20.63 -24.40 19.91
N LEU A 225 -20.73 -24.36 18.58
CA LEU A 225 -19.70 -23.83 17.68
C LEU A 225 -19.57 -22.30 17.78
N PHE A 226 -20.68 -21.59 17.88
CA PHE A 226 -20.73 -20.14 18.06
C PHE A 226 -20.18 -19.74 19.44
N THR A 227 -20.43 -20.53 20.48
CA THR A 227 -19.79 -20.35 21.78
C THR A 227 -18.27 -20.54 21.69
N GLN A 228 -17.80 -21.54 20.93
CA GLN A 228 -16.36 -21.73 20.68
C GLN A 228 -15.75 -20.59 19.85
N LEU A 229 -16.47 -20.10 18.84
CA LEU A 229 -16.03 -18.96 18.01
C LEU A 229 -15.99 -17.66 18.83
N MET A 230 -17.02 -17.39 19.63
CA MET A 230 -17.04 -16.26 20.55
C MET A 230 -15.94 -16.38 21.60
N GLY A 231 -15.70 -17.56 22.15
CA GLY A 231 -14.58 -17.81 23.05
C GLY A 231 -13.21 -17.65 22.38
N TRP A 232 -13.09 -17.98 21.09
CA TRP A 232 -11.87 -17.74 20.32
C TRP A 232 -11.63 -16.24 20.07
N ILE A 233 -12.68 -15.49 19.68
CA ILE A 233 -12.61 -14.03 19.52
C ILE A 233 -12.33 -13.35 20.86
N GLU A 234 -12.99 -13.79 21.93
CA GLU A 234 -12.75 -13.31 23.29
C GLU A 234 -11.32 -13.63 23.74
N GLY A 235 -10.77 -14.78 23.36
CA GLY A 235 -9.36 -15.12 23.58
C GLY A 235 -8.40 -14.16 22.87
N ILE A 236 -8.71 -13.75 21.63
CA ILE A 236 -7.92 -12.73 20.92
C ILE A 236 -8.03 -11.37 21.61
N LEU A 237 -9.24 -10.97 22.01
CA LEU A 237 -9.46 -9.70 22.71
C LEU A 237 -8.81 -9.69 24.09
N GLU A 238 -8.86 -10.81 24.82
CA GLU A 238 -8.20 -10.99 26.11
C GLU A 238 -6.68 -10.93 25.94
N PHE A 239 -6.13 -11.56 24.90
CA PHE A 239 -4.72 -11.46 24.54
C PHE A 239 -4.31 -10.03 24.16
N LEU A 240 -5.11 -9.32 23.36
CA LEU A 240 -4.83 -7.93 23.00
C LEU A 240 -4.90 -7.00 24.22
N ARG A 241 -5.81 -7.26 25.16
CA ARG A 241 -6.03 -6.41 26.35
C ARG A 241 -5.03 -6.66 27.48
N HIS A 242 -4.65 -7.91 27.71
CA HIS A 242 -3.81 -8.29 28.85
C HIS A 242 -2.43 -8.80 28.45
N GLY A 243 -2.20 -9.03 27.16
CA GLY A 243 -0.96 -9.60 26.64
C GLY A 243 -0.82 -11.11 26.90
N PRO A 244 0.38 -11.67 26.66
CA PRO A 244 0.67 -13.08 26.90
C PRO A 244 0.57 -13.46 28.38
N LYS A 245 0.03 -14.65 28.67
CA LYS A 245 -0.18 -15.13 30.04
C LYS A 245 1.13 -15.49 30.77
N ASN A 246 2.19 -15.82 30.03
CA ASN A 246 3.50 -16.23 30.57
C ASN A 246 4.42 -15.06 31.02
N GLY A 247 3.91 -13.83 31.04
CA GLY A 247 4.57 -12.69 31.69
C GLY A 247 5.22 -11.69 30.73
N THR A 248 5.96 -10.73 31.31
CA THR A 248 6.57 -9.61 30.57
C THR A 248 7.99 -9.95 30.14
N LEU A 249 8.34 -9.63 28.90
CA LEU A 249 9.71 -9.75 28.40
C LEU A 249 10.63 -8.73 29.09
N ASN A 250 11.59 -9.22 29.89
CA ASN A 250 12.54 -8.36 30.59
C ASN A 250 13.75 -8.02 29.68
N VAL A 251 13.68 -6.84 29.07
CA VAL A 251 14.73 -6.31 28.17
C VAL A 251 16.07 -6.09 28.89
N ASN A 252 16.05 -5.78 30.19
CA ASN A 252 17.29 -5.59 30.96
C ASN A 252 18.02 -6.92 31.16
N ALA A 253 17.28 -8.00 31.41
CA ALA A 253 17.86 -9.35 31.52
C ALA A 253 18.46 -9.82 30.19
N LEU A 254 17.84 -9.48 29.06
CA LEU A 254 18.39 -9.76 27.73
C LEU A 254 19.73 -9.04 27.51
N PHE A 255 19.81 -7.77 27.90
CA PHE A 255 21.04 -6.97 27.79
C PHE A 255 22.15 -7.52 28.69
N GLU A 256 21.84 -7.81 29.96
CA GLU A 256 22.80 -8.37 30.93
C GLU A 256 23.27 -9.79 30.53
N GLY A 257 22.37 -10.61 29.99
CA GLY A 257 22.69 -11.93 29.45
C GLY A 257 23.61 -11.86 28.23
N GLY A 258 23.34 -10.93 27.30
CA GLY A 258 24.18 -10.69 26.11
C GLY A 258 25.59 -10.20 26.46
N VAL A 259 25.72 -9.36 27.49
CA VAL A 259 27.02 -8.90 28.01
C VAL A 259 27.76 -10.04 28.72
N SER A 260 27.07 -10.82 29.55
CA SER A 260 27.68 -11.91 30.32
C SER A 260 28.15 -13.08 29.43
N ALA A 261 27.45 -13.33 28.32
CA ALA A 261 27.83 -14.32 27.31
C ALA A 261 29.00 -13.85 26.40
N GLY A 262 29.46 -12.60 26.53
CA GLY A 262 30.53 -12.04 25.70
C GLY A 262 30.13 -11.77 24.25
N VAL A 263 28.84 -11.88 23.92
CA VAL A 263 28.28 -11.64 22.57
C VAL A 263 28.12 -10.15 22.30
N LEU A 264 27.90 -9.35 23.36
CA LEU A 264 27.65 -7.92 23.28
C LEU A 264 28.78 -7.09 23.90
N GLY A 265 29.32 -6.14 23.14
CA GLY A 265 30.20 -5.11 23.68
C GLY A 265 29.42 -4.05 24.45
N LYS A 266 29.40 -4.11 25.79
CA LYS A 266 28.60 -3.21 26.65
C LYS A 266 28.74 -1.72 26.30
N GLU A 267 29.97 -1.23 26.13
CA GLU A 267 30.22 0.20 25.87
C GLU A 267 29.73 0.64 24.48
N LYS A 268 29.97 -0.16 23.44
CA LYS A 268 29.50 0.11 22.08
C LYS A 268 27.98 0.02 21.99
N ALA A 269 27.37 -0.98 22.63
CA ALA A 269 25.92 -1.13 22.66
C ALA A 269 25.23 0.06 23.35
N ILE A 270 25.79 0.55 24.47
CA ILE A 270 25.26 1.76 25.13
C ILE A 270 25.40 2.99 24.23
N GLN A 271 26.51 3.14 23.51
CA GLN A 271 26.70 4.24 22.55
C GLN A 271 25.69 4.16 21.40
N GLU A 272 25.50 2.98 20.80
CA GLU A 272 24.50 2.76 19.75
C GLU A 272 23.08 3.04 20.26
N ILE A 273 22.70 2.53 21.44
CA ILE A 273 21.39 2.78 22.06
C ILE A 273 21.19 4.28 22.33
N ASN A 274 22.17 4.97 22.91
CA ASN A 274 22.08 6.41 23.15
C ASN A 274 21.99 7.21 21.84
N SER A 275 22.70 6.77 20.79
CA SER A 275 22.58 7.39 19.47
C SER A 275 21.17 7.22 18.90
N LEU A 276 20.53 6.06 19.09
CA LEU A 276 19.16 5.81 18.68
C LEU A 276 18.15 6.62 19.48
N ILE A 277 18.34 6.75 20.79
CA ILE A 277 17.50 7.61 21.63
C ILE A 277 17.62 9.05 21.16
N SER A 278 18.84 9.56 20.95
CA SER A 278 19.04 10.92 20.45
C SER A 278 18.44 11.15 19.05
N TRP A 279 18.48 10.12 18.19
CA TRP A 279 17.83 10.15 16.89
C TRP A 279 16.30 10.16 17.02
N GLN A 280 15.72 9.33 17.89
CA GLN A 280 14.29 9.32 18.15
C GLN A 280 13.80 10.65 18.74
N GLU A 281 14.54 11.22 19.70
CA GLU A 281 14.25 12.54 20.26
C GLU A 281 14.32 13.64 19.19
N ALA A 282 15.36 13.62 18.35
CA ALA A 282 15.49 14.55 17.23
C ALA A 282 14.36 14.39 16.21
N ARG A 283 13.95 13.14 15.93
CA ARG A 283 12.85 12.82 15.01
C ARG A 283 11.52 13.32 15.58
N LYS A 284 11.21 13.01 16.83
CA LYS A 284 10.02 13.52 17.53
C LYS A 284 9.98 15.05 17.56
N LYS A 285 11.11 15.69 17.86
CA LYS A 285 11.22 17.15 17.85
C LYS A 285 10.99 17.73 16.45
N TRP A 286 11.60 17.13 15.42
CA TRP A 286 11.41 17.55 14.04
C TRP A 286 9.95 17.42 13.58
N HIS A 287 9.28 16.30 13.90
CA HIS A 287 7.85 16.13 13.61
C HIS A 287 6.99 17.15 14.37
N HIS A 288 7.25 17.35 15.66
CA HIS A 288 6.53 18.32 16.47
C HIS A 288 6.71 19.76 15.94
N ASP A 289 7.92 20.14 15.56
CA ASP A 289 8.21 21.44 14.95
C ASP A 289 7.52 21.60 13.60
N LYS A 290 7.45 20.54 12.79
CA LYS A 290 6.71 20.51 11.51
C LYS A 290 5.20 20.66 11.72
N THR A 291 4.61 19.95 12.68
CA THR A 291 3.20 20.09 13.05
C THR A 291 2.91 21.50 13.57
N ARG A 292 3.78 22.04 14.43
CA ARG A 292 3.64 23.42 14.93
C ARG A 292 3.73 24.46 13.81
N GLN A 293 4.62 24.28 12.85
CA GLN A 293 4.74 25.17 11.69
C GLN A 293 3.50 25.09 10.77
N LYS A 294 2.94 23.89 10.55
CA LYS A 294 1.66 23.73 9.83
C LYS A 294 0.50 24.43 10.56
N MET A 295 0.36 24.20 11.86
CA MET A 295 -0.66 24.86 12.70
C MET A 295 -0.54 26.39 12.70
N ALA A 296 0.69 26.92 12.67
CA ALA A 296 0.95 28.35 12.60
C ALA A 296 0.72 28.95 11.19
N ALA A 297 0.92 28.16 10.13
CA ALA A 297 0.74 28.58 8.75
C ALA A 297 -0.71 28.49 8.27
N GLU A 298 -1.47 27.49 8.72
CA GLU A 298 -2.83 27.22 8.24
C GLU A 298 -3.93 27.91 9.07
N GLY A 299 -3.65 28.38 10.29
CA GLY A 299 -4.62 29.15 11.11
C GLY A 299 -5.93 28.44 11.47
N GLN A 300 -6.15 27.25 10.91
CA GLN A 300 -7.23 26.31 11.17
C GLN A 300 -6.58 24.99 11.58
N ALA A 301 -7.10 24.41 12.65
CA ALA A 301 -6.73 23.06 13.03
C ALA A 301 -6.99 22.12 11.83
N PRO A 302 -6.07 21.22 11.48
CA PRO A 302 -6.35 20.22 10.48
C PRO A 302 -7.53 19.43 11.00
N THR A 303 -8.66 19.50 10.31
CA THR A 303 -9.71 18.51 10.43
C THR A 303 -9.04 17.18 10.09
N SER A 304 -8.73 16.43 11.15
CA SER A 304 -8.06 15.14 11.10
C SER A 304 -8.78 14.24 10.10
N VAL A 305 -8.23 14.11 8.91
CA VAL A 305 -8.51 12.99 8.01
C VAL A 305 -7.93 11.76 8.72
N GLY A 306 -8.77 11.04 9.45
CA GLY A 306 -8.36 9.99 10.38
C GLY A 306 -9.21 9.86 11.64
N ALA A 307 -10.23 10.72 11.83
CA ALA A 307 -11.28 10.50 12.82
C ALA A 307 -12.20 9.34 12.38
N VAL A 308 -11.68 8.12 12.39
CA VAL A 308 -12.53 6.93 12.54
C VAL A 308 -13.11 6.99 13.95
N GLY A 309 -14.35 7.43 14.04
CA GLY A 309 -15.20 7.28 15.23
C GLY A 309 -14.86 8.21 16.40
N ALA A 310 -15.67 9.25 16.59
CA ALA A 310 -15.73 10.06 17.82
C ALA A 310 -16.28 9.28 19.04
N GLY A 311 -15.81 8.06 19.26
CA GLY A 311 -16.29 7.16 20.32
C GLY A 311 -15.24 6.18 20.89
N PHE A 312 -14.03 6.12 20.31
CA PHE A 312 -12.94 5.31 20.84
C PHE A 312 -11.75 6.21 21.18
N ASP A 313 -11.38 6.24 22.46
CA ASP A 313 -10.15 6.89 22.91
C ASP A 313 -8.99 5.92 22.62
N SER A 314 -7.87 6.38 22.06
CA SER A 314 -6.70 5.52 21.83
C SER A 314 -6.19 4.87 23.11
N ASN A 315 -6.43 5.55 24.24
CA ASN A 315 -6.13 5.04 25.57
C ASN A 315 -6.98 3.80 25.95
N ASP A 316 -8.15 3.59 25.32
CA ASP A 316 -9.00 2.41 25.54
C ASP A 316 -8.34 1.12 25.00
N PHE A 317 -7.44 1.27 24.02
CA PHE A 317 -6.60 0.19 23.48
C PHE A 317 -5.18 0.19 24.07
N GLY A 318 -4.89 1.04 25.06
CA GLY A 318 -3.56 1.18 25.65
C GLY A 318 -2.53 1.79 24.69
N LEU A 319 -2.96 2.52 23.67
CA LEU A 319 -2.09 3.16 22.68
C LEU A 319 -2.01 4.67 22.94
N ASP A 320 -0.79 5.21 22.97
CA ASP A 320 -0.58 6.65 23.05
C ASP A 320 -1.09 7.30 21.76
N GLY A 321 -1.98 8.28 21.89
CA GLY A 321 -2.55 9.01 20.75
C GLY A 321 -1.49 9.73 19.93
N GLN A 322 -0.35 10.09 20.53
CA GLN A 322 0.79 10.65 19.80
C GLN A 322 1.47 9.62 18.89
N ASP A 323 1.59 8.36 19.34
CA ASP A 323 2.23 7.29 18.58
C ASP A 323 1.32 6.82 17.41
N LEU A 324 -0.01 6.84 17.58
CA LEU A 324 -0.96 6.59 16.49
C LEU A 324 -0.95 7.70 15.45
N GLN A 325 -0.81 8.95 15.88
CA GLN A 325 -0.69 10.09 14.97
C GLN A 325 0.63 10.03 14.19
N GLU A 326 1.71 9.48 14.77
CA GLU A 326 2.97 9.17 14.09
C GLU A 326 2.78 8.10 13.01
N MET A 327 2.09 6.99 13.30
CA MET A 327 1.77 5.96 12.30
C MET A 327 0.91 6.50 11.14
N ALA A 328 -0.05 7.38 11.44
CA ALA A 328 -0.91 7.98 10.42
C ALA A 328 -0.11 8.82 9.39
N TYR A 329 1.01 9.45 9.80
CA TYR A 329 1.88 10.19 8.87
C TYR A 329 2.73 9.28 7.98
N ASP A 330 3.07 8.07 8.42
CA ASP A 330 3.71 7.06 7.56
C ASP A 330 2.69 6.45 6.56
N ILE A 331 1.41 6.36 6.94
CA ILE A 331 0.32 5.85 6.07
C ILE A 331 -0.10 6.89 5.01
N ASP A 332 0.08 8.18 5.28
CA ASP A 332 -0.14 9.27 4.30
C ASP A 332 0.91 9.27 3.17
N SER A 333 1.87 8.35 3.21
CA SER A 333 2.72 7.98 2.08
C SER A 333 1.95 7.08 1.11
N GLU A 334 1.34 7.72 0.10
CA GLU A 334 0.81 7.11 -1.13
C GLU A 334 -0.51 6.35 -0.96
N SER A 335 -1.63 7.08 -1.03
CA SER A 335 -2.90 6.44 -1.34
C SER A 335 -2.92 5.99 -2.82
N GLU A 336 -3.36 4.75 -3.08
CA GLU A 336 -3.58 4.22 -4.43
C GLU A 336 -4.47 5.14 -5.30
N PHE A 337 -5.31 5.95 -4.65
CA PHE A 337 -6.20 6.92 -5.28
C PHE A 337 -5.47 8.00 -6.08
N GLU A 338 -4.29 8.46 -5.62
CA GLU A 338 -3.50 9.45 -6.38
C GLU A 338 -2.83 8.86 -7.63
N ALA A 339 -2.57 7.55 -7.63
CA ALA A 339 -1.95 6.87 -8.77
C ALA A 339 -2.92 6.74 -9.96
N GLU A 340 -4.23 6.66 -9.69
CA GLU A 340 -5.28 6.63 -10.70
C GLU A 340 -5.51 8.02 -11.34
N GLU A 341 -5.47 9.11 -10.57
CA GLU A 341 -5.54 10.47 -11.12
C GLU A 341 -4.34 10.81 -12.02
N GLU A 342 -3.16 10.31 -11.69
CA GLU A 342 -1.97 10.51 -12.52
C GLU A 342 -2.04 9.79 -13.87
N ASP A 343 -2.89 8.77 -14.02
CA ASP A 343 -3.10 8.06 -15.28
C ASP A 343 -3.98 8.83 -16.27
N GLU A 344 -4.82 9.76 -15.79
CA GLU A 344 -5.69 10.60 -16.63
C GLU A 344 -5.00 11.86 -17.16
N LEU A 345 -3.84 12.22 -16.59
CA LEU A 345 -3.09 13.41 -16.95
C LEU A 345 -2.19 13.20 -18.18
N ASP A 346 -2.02 14.27 -18.97
CA ASP A 346 -1.02 14.32 -20.04
C ASP A 346 0.38 14.03 -19.46
N PRO A 347 1.21 13.17 -20.07
CA PRO A 347 2.46 12.71 -19.47
C PRO A 347 3.46 13.83 -19.14
N ILE A 348 3.35 14.99 -19.79
CA ILE A 348 4.13 16.20 -19.42
C ILE A 348 3.61 16.81 -18.10
N SER A 349 2.29 16.91 -17.92
CA SER A 349 1.71 17.42 -16.67
C SER A 349 1.86 16.42 -15.52
N ALA A 350 1.78 15.11 -15.80
CA ALA A 350 2.09 14.06 -14.84
C ALA A 350 3.56 14.14 -14.37
N GLU A 351 4.52 14.30 -15.29
CA GLU A 351 5.94 14.46 -14.91
C GLU A 351 6.19 15.77 -14.15
N ARG A 352 5.54 16.89 -14.53
CA ARG A 352 5.61 18.14 -13.76
C ARG A 352 5.09 17.95 -12.34
N ARG A 353 3.94 17.28 -12.17
CA ARG A 353 3.37 16.94 -10.85
C ARG A 353 4.33 16.03 -10.09
N ARG A 354 4.93 15.02 -10.73
CA ARG A 354 5.93 14.13 -10.13
C ARG A 354 7.19 14.86 -9.67
N ARG A 355 7.73 15.79 -10.47
CA ARG A 355 8.92 16.59 -10.09
C ARG A 355 8.59 17.59 -8.98
N ALA A 356 7.42 18.24 -9.05
CA ALA A 356 6.93 19.10 -7.98
C ALA A 356 6.74 18.31 -6.68
N LYS A 357 6.16 17.11 -6.74
CA LYS A 357 6.03 16.18 -5.61
C LYS A 357 7.39 15.71 -5.08
N LYS A 358 8.35 15.35 -5.95
CA LYS A 358 9.71 14.97 -5.53
C LYS A 358 10.41 16.14 -4.84
N GLN A 359 10.27 17.34 -5.38
CA GLN A 359 10.81 18.57 -4.78
C GLN A 359 10.11 18.88 -3.45
N ASP A 360 8.80 18.71 -3.36
CA ASP A 360 8.03 18.90 -2.13
C ASP A 360 8.38 17.82 -1.10
N ARG A 361 8.58 16.56 -1.50
CA ARG A 361 9.07 15.49 -0.63
C ARG A 361 10.46 15.81 -0.11
N LEU A 362 11.38 16.23 -0.97
CA LEU A 362 12.72 16.65 -0.57
C LEU A 362 12.70 17.87 0.36
N ARG A 363 11.74 18.79 0.18
CA ARG A 363 11.50 19.91 1.10
C ARG A 363 10.88 19.43 2.42
N ARG A 364 9.96 18.47 2.38
CA ARG A 364 9.28 17.88 3.54
C ARG A 364 10.17 16.95 4.35
N SER A 365 11.19 16.34 3.74
CA SER A 365 12.22 15.51 4.37
C SER A 365 13.51 16.28 4.66
N ALA A 366 13.58 17.56 4.25
CA ALA A 366 14.72 18.40 4.58
C ALA A 366 14.83 18.57 6.10
N GLY A 367 16.00 18.24 6.64
CA GLY A 367 16.25 18.25 8.08
C GLY A 367 15.72 17.03 8.83
N GLU A 368 15.24 15.99 8.13
CA GLU A 368 14.93 14.70 8.77
C GLU A 368 16.22 14.11 9.35
N PRO A 369 16.24 13.74 10.65
CA PRO A 369 17.39 13.11 11.26
C PRO A 369 17.71 11.77 10.61
N THR A 370 18.93 11.59 10.14
CA THR A 370 19.41 10.33 9.56
C THR A 370 19.53 9.25 10.63
N LYS A 371 18.98 8.07 10.38
CA LYS A 371 19.08 6.92 11.29
C LYS A 371 20.55 6.49 11.44
N PRO A 372 21.08 6.35 12.67
CA PRO A 372 22.44 5.89 12.88
C PRO A 372 22.57 4.42 12.47
N GLU A 373 23.75 4.04 11.98
CA GLU A 373 24.08 2.63 11.71
C GLU A 373 24.23 1.88 13.04
N ILE A 374 23.58 0.71 13.13
CA ILE A 374 23.55 -0.12 14.33
C ILE A 374 24.18 -1.45 13.97
N SER A 375 25.06 -1.98 14.81
CA SER A 375 25.76 -3.25 14.53
C SER A 375 25.74 -4.21 15.72
N GLU A 376 25.85 -3.70 16.95
CA GLU A 376 25.91 -4.53 18.16
C GLU A 376 24.52 -4.94 18.64
N VAL A 377 23.51 -4.06 18.53
CA VAL A 377 22.14 -4.38 18.96
C VAL A 377 21.53 -5.54 18.15
N HIS A 378 21.89 -5.68 16.87
CA HIS A 378 21.41 -6.79 16.02
C HIS A 378 21.86 -8.16 16.52
N LYS A 379 22.96 -8.24 17.28
CA LYS A 379 23.46 -9.50 17.86
C LYS A 379 22.56 -10.05 18.97
N LEU A 380 21.65 -9.22 19.51
CA LEU A 380 20.67 -9.64 20.52
C LEU A 380 19.42 -10.28 19.90
N HIS A 381 19.27 -10.23 18.57
CA HIS A 381 18.08 -10.69 17.87
C HIS A 381 17.74 -12.16 18.16
N ASP A 382 18.74 -13.05 18.12
CA ASP A 382 18.50 -14.49 18.30
C ASP A 382 18.06 -14.82 19.73
N ASN A 383 18.70 -14.20 20.73
CA ASN A 383 18.31 -14.36 22.14
C ASN A 383 16.94 -13.73 22.42
N PHE A 384 16.63 -12.60 21.78
CA PHE A 384 15.32 -11.98 21.86
C PHE A 384 14.23 -12.89 21.30
N LEU A 385 14.47 -13.53 20.15
CA LEU A 385 13.52 -14.48 19.56
C LEU A 385 13.27 -15.70 20.46
N VAL A 386 14.30 -16.20 21.14
CA VAL A 386 14.15 -17.32 22.09
C VAL A 386 13.29 -16.88 23.29
N MET A 387 13.60 -15.75 23.91
CA MET A 387 12.80 -15.24 25.05
C MET A 387 11.37 -14.88 24.63
N LEU A 388 11.20 -14.34 23.43
CA LEU A 388 9.88 -14.03 22.88
C LEU A 388 9.07 -15.30 22.64
N ARG A 389 9.69 -16.36 22.12
CA ARG A 389 9.04 -17.67 21.96
C ARG A 389 8.65 -18.28 23.29
N GLU A 390 9.45 -18.13 24.34
CA GLU A 390 9.09 -18.61 25.69
C GLU A 390 7.91 -17.84 26.29
N VAL A 391 7.88 -16.52 26.09
CA VAL A 391 6.76 -15.66 26.56
C VAL A 391 5.48 -15.90 25.75
N LEU A 392 5.60 -16.21 24.46
CA LEU A 392 4.48 -16.49 23.55
C LEU A 392 4.08 -17.96 23.46
N ALA A 393 4.84 -18.87 24.08
CA ALA A 393 4.52 -20.29 24.09
C ALA A 393 3.38 -20.55 25.09
N ASP A 394 2.14 -20.39 24.62
CA ASP A 394 0.94 -20.99 25.18
C ASP A 394 0.46 -22.15 24.28
#